data_AF-A0A3R8PYD5-F1
#
_entry.id   AF-A0A3R8PYD5-F1
#
_cell.length_a   1.000
_cell.length_b   1.000
_cell.length_c   1.000
_cell.angle_alpha   90.00
_cell.angle_beta   90.00
_cell.angle_gamma   90.00
#
_symmetry.space_group_name_H-M   'P 1'
#
loop_
_entity.id
_entity.type
_entity.pdbx_description
1 polymer ?
#
loop_
_entity_poly.entity_id
_entity_poly.type
_entity_poly.pdbx_seq_one_letter_code
_entity_poly.pdbx_strand_id
1 'polypeptide(L)' 'MIYALAAIGAITIAVLMWKAFGPEVAATARPRRTPVAPDDDPEFLRKLAEQQRNNERPAEED' A
#
# COMPACT_ATOMS: atom_id res chain seq x y z
N MET A 1 7.10 29.55 -38.77
CA MET A 1 8.13 28.60 -38.26
C MET A 1 8.46 28.83 -36.80
N ILE A 2 8.76 30.06 -36.35
CA ILE A 2 9.05 30.36 -34.94
C ILE A 2 7.95 29.93 -33.96
N TYR A 3 6.67 30.06 -34.36
CA TYR A 3 5.53 29.62 -33.55
C TYR A 3 5.51 28.10 -33.31
N ALA A 4 5.96 27.29 -34.28
CA ALA A 4 6.04 25.84 -34.10
C ALA A 4 7.13 25.47 -33.09
N LEU A 5 8.29 26.13 -33.18
CA LEU A 5 9.38 25.95 -32.21
C LEU A 5 8.98 26.41 -30.81
N ALA A 6 8.30 27.55 -30.69
CA ALA A 6 7.79 28.06 -29.42
C ALA A 6 6.75 27.12 -28.81
N ALA A 7 5.84 26.55 -29.61
CA ALA A 7 4.85 25.59 -29.13
C ALA A 7 5.51 24.32 -28.59
N ILE A 8 6.51 23.78 -29.30
CA ILE A 8 7.28 22.62 -28.84
C ILE A 8 7.98 22.94 -27.52
N GLY A 9 8.65 24.09 -27.43
CA GLY A 9 9.33 24.53 -26.20
C GLY A 9 8.37 24.73 -25.01
N ALA A 10 7.18 25.27 -25.24
CA ALA A 10 6.18 25.43 -24.20
C ALA A 10 5.67 24.08 -23.70
N ILE A 11 5.41 23.13 -24.60
CA ILE A 11 4.96 21.77 -24.25
C ILE A 11 6.02 21.03 -23.45
N THR A 12 7.29 21.11 -23.85
CA THR A 12 8.38 20.42 -23.13
C THR A 12 8.53 20.96 -21.70
N ILE A 13 8.48 22.28 -21.52
CA ILE A 13 8.52 22.89 -20.17
C ILE A 13 7.32 22.45 -19.33
N ALA A 14 6.12 22.45 -19.89
CA ALA A 14 4.92 22.01 -19.18
C ALA A 14 5.01 20.54 -18.74
N VAL A 15 5.51 19.65 -19.59
CA VAL A 15 5.74 18.24 -19.27
C VAL A 15 6.80 18.08 -18.18
N LEU A 16 7.89 18.84 -18.25
CA LEU A 16 8.94 18.80 -17.22
C LEU A 16 8.43 19.29 -15.86
N MET A 17 7.68 20.40 -15.84
CA MET A 17 7.03 20.90 -14.63
C MET A 17 6.05 19.88 -14.06
N TRP A 18 5.24 19.24 -14.90
CA TRP A 18 4.34 18.18 -14.47
C TRP A 18 5.09 16.97 -13.92
N LYS A 19 6.24 16.61 -14.50
CA LYS A 19 7.02 15.46 -14.03
C LYS A 19 7.75 15.75 -12.72
N ALA A 20 8.17 16.99 -12.49
CA ALA A 20 8.92 17.42 -11.31
C ALA A 20 8.02 17.78 -10.12
N PHE A 21 6.88 18.41 -10.39
CA PHE A 21 5.98 18.98 -9.36
C PHE A 21 4.54 18.48 -9.48
N GLY A 22 4.23 17.63 -10.46
CA GLY A 22 2.92 17.04 -10.57
C GLY A 22 2.58 16.21 -9.33
N PRO A 23 1.29 15.92 -9.10
CA PRO A 23 0.89 15.04 -8.03
C PRO A 23 1.72 13.76 -8.14
N GLU A 24 2.42 13.39 -7.07
CA GLU A 24 2.87 12.01 -6.87
C GLU A 24 1.59 11.18 -6.97
N VAL A 25 1.30 10.67 -8.17
CA VAL A 25 0.29 9.63 -8.38
C VAL A 25 0.88 8.46 -7.64
N ALA A 26 0.63 8.42 -6.33
CA ALA A 26 1.25 7.57 -5.33
C ALA A 26 1.56 6.27 -6.02
N ALA A 27 2.83 6.13 -6.45
CA ALA A 27 3.21 5.16 -7.46
C ALA A 27 2.78 3.83 -6.89
N THR A 28 1.63 3.32 -7.39
CA THR A 28 0.74 2.36 -6.72
C THR A 28 1.57 1.63 -5.72
N ALA A 29 1.48 2.04 -4.45
CA ALA A 29 2.39 1.62 -3.40
C ALA A 29 2.57 0.14 -3.66
N ARG A 30 3.72 -0.22 -4.29
CA ARG A 30 4.02 -1.63 -4.52
C ARG A 30 3.80 -2.16 -3.12
N PRO A 31 2.98 -3.21 -2.91
CA PRO A 31 2.87 -3.77 -1.59
C PRO A 31 4.29 -4.23 -1.29
N ARG A 32 5.06 -3.31 -0.71
CA ARG A 32 6.20 -3.53 0.10
C ARG A 32 5.50 -4.43 1.07
N ARG A 33 5.78 -5.72 0.92
CA ARG A 33 5.51 -6.70 1.95
C ARG A 33 6.22 -6.07 3.12
N THR A 34 5.51 -5.20 3.83
CA THR A 34 5.88 -4.71 5.13
C THR A 34 6.13 -6.02 5.83
N PRO A 35 7.37 -6.28 6.27
CA PRO A 35 7.64 -7.46 7.03
C PRO A 35 6.59 -7.44 8.13
N VAL A 36 5.63 -8.37 8.03
CA VAL A 36 4.60 -8.50 9.04
C VAL A 36 5.40 -8.76 10.29
N ALA A 37 5.26 -7.87 11.28
CA ALA A 37 5.95 -8.07 12.53
C ALA A 37 5.60 -9.48 13.03
N PRO A 38 6.54 -10.22 13.64
CA PRO A 38 6.26 -11.58 14.09
C PRO A 38 5.01 -11.70 14.98
N ASP A 39 4.55 -10.59 15.58
CA ASP A 39 3.34 -10.52 16.42
C ASP A 39 2.02 -10.30 15.62
N ASP A 40 2.10 -9.86 14.36
CA ASP A 40 0.97 -9.59 13.46
C ASP A 40 0.77 -10.73 12.44
N ASP A 41 1.37 -11.91 12.67
CA ASP A 41 1.20 -13.03 11.77
C ASP A 41 -0.23 -13.60 11.91
N PRO A 42 -0.96 -13.76 10.78
CA PRO A 42 -2.34 -14.23 10.82
C PRO A 42 -2.46 -15.64 11.40
N GLU A 43 -1.38 -16.43 11.38
CA GLU A 43 -1.36 -17.77 11.93
C GLU A 43 -1.29 -17.80 13.47
N PHE A 44 -0.60 -16.87 14.13
CA PHE A 44 -0.60 -16.78 15.60
C PHE A 44 -1.97 -16.39 16.14
N LEU A 45 -2.61 -15.39 15.54
CA LEU A 45 -3.96 -14.96 15.96
C LEU A 45 -4.99 -16.08 15.78
N ARG A 46 -4.87 -16.89 14.73
CA ARG A 46 -5.73 -18.07 14.52
C ARG A 46 -5.54 -19.11 15.62
N LYS A 47 -4.29 -19.42 15.98
CA LYS A 47 -3.98 -20.35 17.07
C LYS A 47 -4.49 -19.83 18.42
N LEU A 48 -4.35 -18.53 18.70
CA LEU A 48 -4.85 -17.91 19.92
C LEU A 48 -6.38 -17.99 20.02
N ALA A 49 -7.09 -17.70 18.93
CA ALA A 49 -8.55 -17.81 18.87
C ALA A 49 -9.04 -19.25 19.06
N GLU A 50 -8.33 -20.24 18.48
CA GLU A 50 -8.62 -21.65 18.68
C GLU A 50 -8.40 -22.09 20.14
N GLN A 51 -7.33 -21.62 20.78
CA GLN A 51 -7.06 -21.88 22.19
C GLN A 51 -8.10 -21.24 23.12
N GLN A 52 -8.51 -20.00 22.86
CA GLN A 52 -9.57 -19.33 23.62
C GLN A 52 -10.89 -20.11 23.53
N ARG A 53 -11.32 -20.48 22.31
CA ARG A 53 -12.55 -21.24 22.10
C ARG A 53 -12.53 -22.63 22.74
N ASN A 54 -11.38 -23.29 22.78
CA ASN A 54 -11.24 -24.58 23.46
C ASN A 54 -11.20 -24.44 24.99
N ASN A 55 -10.62 -23.36 25.52
CA ASN A 55 -10.54 -23.12 26.96
C ASN A 55 -11.88 -22.63 27.55
N GLU A 56 -12.77 -22.05 26.74
CA GLU A 56 -14.15 -21.73 27.11
C GLU A 56 -15.10 -22.94 27.04
N ARG A 57 -14.68 -24.06 26.44
CA ARG A 57 -15.48 -25.29 26.26
C ARG A 57 -15.38 -26.40 27.33
N PRO A 58 -14.79 -26.27 28.54
CA PRO A 58 -14.82 -27.34 29.53
C PRO A 58 -15.90 -27.16 30.63
N ALA A 59 -17.02 -26.47 30.36
CA ALA A 59 -18.04 -26.19 31.39
C ALA A 59 -19.46 -26.74 31.09
N GLU A 60 -19.65 -27.57 30.05
CA GLU A 60 -20.99 -28.07 29.65
C GLU A 60 -21.04 -29.59 29.38
N GLU A 61 -20.29 -30.40 30.12
CA GLU A 61 -20.55 -31.86 30.17
C GLU A 61 -20.63 -32.30 31.64
N ASP A 62 -21.82 -32.12 32.24
CA ASP A 62 -22.33 -32.84 33.43
C ASP A 62 -23.37 -33.88 32.96
#